data_AF-A0A961IK92-F1
#
_entry.id   AF-A0A961IK92-F1
#
_cell.length_a   1.000
_cell.length_b   1.000
_cell.length_c   1.000
_cell.angle_alpha   90.00
_cell.angle_beta   90.00
_cell.angle_gamma   90.00
#
_symmetry.space_group_name_H-M   'P 1'
#
loop_
_entity.id
_entity.type
_entity.pdbx_description
1 polymer ?
#
loop_
_entity_poly.entity_id
_entity_poly.type
_entity_poly.pdbx_seq_one_letter_code
_entity_poly.pdbx_strand_id
1 'polypeptide(L)'
;MTGSGRKAAKKRSLIVWIALLLPALGLSFLLNRTIRENAIGAPGYTPLRDDAIARRYAPILDPGAFGSAERLLYRMARGPEGNLHVVYHFIWPGETNDGPGLLPLLNRMVYSGGLHLQKTIFGPGDIELVQLEINATGQVTRVRYETPDDHDAADFSVRHRTVELSDRAFPARSLLRVVSWNHLFEYVDGAVPGDSYQQLEPAYFDRELWEHYEMFKLRETFLARNRAHADFERIAVD
;
A
#
# COMPACT_ATOMS: atom_id res chain seq x y z
N MET A 1 26.52 8.77 -60.36
CA MET A 1 26.99 8.04 -59.15
C MET A 1 26.20 8.46 -57.91
N THR A 2 24.97 7.98 -57.70
CA THR A 2 24.15 8.38 -56.53
C THR A 2 23.29 7.25 -55.91
N GLY A 3 23.31 6.04 -56.49
CA GLY A 3 22.47 4.91 -56.02
C GLY A 3 23.06 4.06 -54.89
N SER A 4 24.39 3.93 -54.82
CA SER A 4 25.07 3.04 -53.87
C SER A 4 25.09 3.60 -52.43
N GLY A 5 25.38 4.90 -52.27
CA GLY A 5 25.41 5.57 -50.96
C GLY A 5 24.04 5.62 -50.26
N ARG A 6 22.95 5.81 -51.00
CA ARG A 6 21.58 5.78 -50.44
C ARG A 6 21.15 4.39 -49.95
N LYS A 7 21.56 3.32 -50.63
CA LYS A 7 21.28 1.94 -50.20
C LYS A 7 22.06 1.55 -48.95
N ALA A 8 23.33 1.97 -48.84
CA ALA A 8 24.15 1.75 -47.66
C ALA A 8 23.65 2.54 -46.43
N ALA A 9 23.26 3.81 -46.61
CA ALA A 9 22.66 4.63 -45.55
C ALA A 9 21.33 4.05 -45.04
N LYS A 10 20.45 3.57 -45.93
CA LYS A 10 19.19 2.90 -45.54
C LYS A 10 19.43 1.60 -44.75
N LYS A 11 20.41 0.79 -45.14
CA LYS A 11 20.78 -0.43 -44.39
C LYS A 11 21.32 -0.11 -42.99
N ARG A 12 22.17 0.93 -42.85
CA ARG A 12 22.68 1.39 -41.54
C ARG A 12 21.57 1.92 -40.66
N SER A 13 20.64 2.72 -41.19
CA SER A 13 19.48 3.20 -40.43
C SER A 13 18.58 2.05 -39.97
N LEU A 14 18.38 1.02 -40.80
CA LEU A 14 17.58 -0.15 -40.44
C LEU A 14 18.24 -0.95 -39.30
N ILE A 15 19.56 -1.12 -39.32
CA ILE A 15 20.30 -1.80 -38.25
C ILE A 15 20.19 -1.03 -36.93
N VAL A 16 20.31 0.30 -36.95
CA VAL A 16 20.13 1.14 -35.75
C VAL A 16 18.71 1.02 -35.21
N TRP A 17 17.69 1.06 -36.06
CA TRP A 17 16.30 0.85 -35.63
C TRP A 17 16.08 -0.53 -35.03
N ILE A 18 16.60 -1.59 -35.64
CA ILE A 18 16.51 -2.95 -35.07
C ILE A 18 17.23 -3.04 -33.72
N ALA A 19 18.41 -2.43 -33.60
CA ALA A 19 19.21 -2.43 -32.38
C ALA A 19 18.55 -1.66 -31.23
N LEU A 20 17.66 -0.70 -31.51
CA LEU A 20 16.86 0.00 -30.49
C LEU A 20 15.54 -0.71 -30.21
N LEU A 21 14.91 -1.24 -31.26
CA LEU A 21 13.58 -1.85 -31.17
C LEU A 21 13.63 -3.21 -30.45
N LEU A 22 14.68 -4.02 -30.63
CA LEU A 22 14.81 -5.30 -29.94
C LEU A 22 14.94 -5.14 -28.42
N PRO A 23 15.82 -4.27 -27.87
CA PRO A 23 15.84 -3.99 -26.44
C PRO A 23 14.55 -3.37 -25.93
N ALA A 24 13.91 -2.48 -26.68
CA ALA A 24 12.64 -1.88 -26.29
C ALA A 24 11.51 -2.94 -26.20
N LEU A 25 11.45 -3.87 -27.17
CA LEU A 25 10.52 -5.00 -27.13
C LEU A 25 10.85 -5.95 -25.98
N GLY A 26 12.13 -6.26 -25.75
CA GLY A 26 12.56 -7.10 -24.64
C GLY A 26 12.22 -6.49 -23.29
N LEU A 27 12.45 -5.19 -23.10
CA LEU A 27 12.09 -4.46 -21.90
C LEU A 27 10.57 -4.40 -21.72
N SER A 28 9.81 -4.10 -22.78
CA SER A 28 8.35 -4.11 -22.75
C SER A 28 7.80 -5.49 -22.35
N PHE A 29 8.37 -6.56 -22.90
CA PHE A 29 8.01 -7.92 -22.52
C PHE A 29 8.30 -8.19 -21.04
N LEU A 30 9.47 -7.78 -20.54
CA LEU A 30 9.82 -7.95 -19.12
C LEU A 30 8.88 -7.17 -18.21
N LEU A 31 8.57 -5.93 -18.54
CA LEU A 31 7.71 -5.05 -17.73
C LEU A 31 6.26 -5.54 -17.68
N ASN A 32 5.75 -6.16 -18.75
CA ASN A 32 4.38 -6.66 -18.85
C ASN A 32 4.25 -8.16 -18.52
N ARG A 33 5.36 -8.86 -18.27
CA ARG A 33 5.30 -10.26 -17.90
C ARG A 33 4.62 -10.42 -16.54
N THR A 34 3.65 -11.33 -16.47
CA THR A 34 3.05 -11.74 -15.20
C THR A 34 4.11 -12.35 -14.29
N ILE A 35 4.27 -11.74 -13.11
CA ILE A 35 5.15 -12.21 -12.05
C ILE A 35 4.35 -13.06 -11.05
N ARG A 36 3.09 -12.70 -10.82
CA ARG A 36 2.20 -13.37 -9.86
C ARG A 36 0.76 -13.38 -10.37
N GLU A 37 0.08 -14.50 -10.17
CA GLU A 37 -1.38 -14.59 -10.27
C GLU A 37 -1.96 -14.72 -8.85
N ASN A 38 -2.98 -13.92 -8.56
CA ASN A 38 -3.60 -13.87 -7.24
C ASN A 38 -4.95 -14.60 -7.25
N ALA A 39 -5.29 -15.29 -6.17
CA ALA A 39 -6.61 -15.90 -6.00
C ALA A 39 -7.65 -14.85 -5.62
N ILE A 40 -8.86 -14.98 -6.19
CA ILE A 40 -10.02 -14.19 -5.80
C ILE A 40 -10.66 -14.87 -4.59
N GLY A 41 -10.61 -14.19 -3.45
CA GLY A 41 -11.28 -14.58 -2.22
C GLY A 41 -10.41 -15.28 -1.18
N ALA A 42 -10.98 -15.45 0.00
CA ALA A 42 -10.41 -16.17 1.13
C ALA A 42 -11.45 -17.16 1.70
N PRO A 43 -11.27 -18.47 1.47
CA PRO A 43 -12.17 -19.49 2.01
C PRO A 43 -12.32 -19.38 3.53
N GLY A 44 -13.54 -19.55 4.03
CA GLY A 44 -13.84 -19.50 5.46
C GLY A 44 -14.05 -18.09 6.03
N TYR A 45 -13.89 -17.04 5.23
CA TYR A 45 -14.23 -15.67 5.62
C TYR A 45 -15.58 -15.25 5.03
N THR A 46 -16.39 -14.56 5.84
CA THR A 46 -17.65 -13.94 5.41
C THR A 46 -17.54 -12.42 5.57
N PRO A 47 -17.55 -11.64 4.48
CA PRO A 47 -17.53 -10.18 4.55
C PRO A 47 -18.67 -9.64 5.39
N LEU A 48 -18.41 -8.55 6.11
CA LEU A 48 -19.35 -7.89 6.97
C LEU A 48 -19.16 -6.38 6.85
N ARG A 49 -20.29 -5.64 6.93
CA ARG A 49 -20.28 -4.20 7.13
C ARG A 49 -20.98 -3.90 8.45
N ASP A 50 -20.25 -3.27 9.37
CA ASP A 50 -20.77 -2.80 10.65
C ASP A 50 -20.05 -1.49 11.05
N ASP A 51 -20.67 -0.37 10.68
CA ASP A 51 -20.10 0.96 10.88
C ASP A 51 -19.96 1.30 12.37
N ALA A 52 -20.79 0.72 13.24
CA ALA A 52 -20.73 0.97 14.69
C ALA A 52 -19.54 0.24 15.34
N ILE A 53 -19.29 -1.00 14.95
CA ILE A 53 -18.07 -1.73 15.35
C ILE A 53 -16.84 -1.02 14.79
N ALA A 54 -16.84 -0.63 13.51
CA ALA A 54 -15.71 0.07 12.91
C ALA A 54 -15.34 1.36 13.68
N ARG A 55 -16.32 2.19 14.05
CA ARG A 55 -16.06 3.38 14.89
C ARG A 55 -15.48 3.02 16.26
N ARG A 56 -16.03 1.99 16.90
CA ARG A 56 -15.64 1.58 18.25
C ARG A 56 -14.17 1.15 18.33
N TYR A 57 -13.67 0.49 17.28
CA TYR A 57 -12.30 -0.05 17.25
C TYR A 57 -11.36 0.74 16.33
N ALA A 58 -11.79 1.90 15.81
CA ALA A 58 -10.98 2.74 14.93
C ALA A 58 -9.65 3.14 15.63
N PRO A 59 -8.49 2.83 15.03
CA PRO A 59 -7.21 3.22 15.57
C PRO A 59 -7.07 4.74 15.66
N ILE A 60 -6.21 5.17 16.57
CA ILE A 60 -5.86 6.57 16.80
C ILE A 60 -4.42 6.76 16.31
N LEU A 61 -4.18 7.85 15.57
CA LEU A 61 -2.85 8.16 15.07
C LEU A 61 -2.18 9.29 15.87
N ASP A 62 -0.91 9.06 16.20
CA ASP A 62 0.09 10.09 16.44
C ASP A 62 0.78 10.42 15.10
N PRO A 63 0.37 11.50 14.41
CA PRO A 63 0.92 11.84 13.09
C PRO A 63 2.41 12.17 13.13
N GLY A 64 2.97 12.52 14.29
CA GLY A 64 4.36 12.92 14.41
C GLY A 64 4.74 14.05 13.44
N ALA A 65 5.91 13.92 12.81
CA ALA A 65 6.40 14.88 11.82
C ALA A 65 6.02 14.53 10.37
N PHE A 66 5.33 13.41 10.14
CA PHE A 66 5.16 12.81 8.81
C PHE A 66 3.79 13.10 8.18
N GLY A 67 3.07 14.09 8.73
CA GLY A 67 1.78 14.52 8.22
C GLY A 67 0.61 13.72 8.79
N SER A 68 -0.58 14.01 8.28
CA SER A 68 -1.84 13.42 8.76
C SER A 68 -2.56 12.70 7.64
N ALA A 69 -3.21 11.58 7.96
CA ALA A 69 -4.02 10.85 6.99
C ALA A 69 -5.27 11.65 6.64
N GLU A 70 -5.71 11.61 5.38
CA GLU A 70 -6.91 12.33 4.94
C GLU A 70 -8.18 11.57 5.31
N ARG A 71 -8.14 10.23 5.23
CA ARG A 71 -9.31 9.36 5.39
C ARG A 71 -8.92 8.06 6.06
N LEU A 72 -9.89 7.49 6.77
CA LEU A 72 -9.83 6.14 7.30
C LEU A 72 -10.92 5.31 6.64
N LEU A 73 -10.51 4.30 5.88
CA LEU A 73 -11.43 3.34 5.27
C LEU A 73 -11.34 2.01 6.00
N TYR A 74 -12.42 1.22 6.02
CA TYR A 74 -12.37 -0.11 6.63
C TYR A 74 -13.03 -1.20 5.80
N ARG A 75 -12.51 -2.42 5.89
CA ARG A 75 -13.24 -3.66 5.55
C ARG A 75 -13.24 -4.58 6.75
N MET A 76 -14.27 -5.41 6.83
CA MET A 76 -14.46 -6.34 7.93
C MET A 76 -14.94 -7.67 7.39
N ALA A 77 -14.53 -8.74 8.05
CA ALA A 77 -15.04 -10.08 7.80
C ALA A 77 -15.10 -10.88 9.10
N ARG A 78 -15.98 -11.87 9.13
CA ARG A 78 -15.95 -12.91 10.16
C ARG A 78 -15.11 -14.07 9.65
N GLY A 79 -14.11 -14.47 10.42
CA GLY A 79 -13.23 -15.59 10.12
C GLY A 79 -13.85 -16.94 10.48
N PRO A 80 -13.16 -18.05 10.16
CA PRO A 80 -13.67 -19.41 10.37
C PRO A 80 -13.84 -19.76 11.86
N GLU A 81 -13.06 -19.15 12.74
CA GLU A 81 -13.15 -19.34 14.19
C GLU A 81 -14.24 -18.45 14.84
N GLY A 82 -14.97 -17.68 14.03
CA GLY A 82 -16.02 -16.77 14.50
C GLY A 82 -15.52 -15.40 14.97
N ASN A 83 -14.19 -15.19 15.04
CA ASN A 83 -13.57 -13.90 15.34
C ASN A 83 -13.87 -12.88 14.22
N LEU A 84 -13.98 -11.61 14.61
CA LEU A 84 -14.07 -10.50 13.68
C LEU A 84 -12.68 -10.05 13.28
N HIS A 85 -12.45 -9.89 11.99
CA HIS A 85 -11.25 -9.32 11.43
C HIS A 85 -11.61 -7.98 10.82
N VAL A 86 -10.93 -6.92 11.24
CA VAL A 86 -11.14 -5.56 10.74
C VAL A 86 -9.82 -5.06 10.19
N VAL A 87 -9.81 -4.60 8.94
CA VAL A 87 -8.68 -3.87 8.38
C VAL A 87 -9.07 -2.42 8.22
N TYR A 88 -8.25 -1.54 8.78
CA TYR A 88 -8.31 -0.11 8.60
C TYR A 88 -7.22 0.33 7.62
N HIS A 89 -7.58 1.19 6.69
CA HIS A 89 -6.70 1.78 5.69
C HIS A 89 -6.66 3.29 5.88
N PHE A 90 -5.48 3.79 6.21
CA PHE A 90 -5.19 5.21 6.24
C PHE A 90 -4.82 5.67 4.83
N ILE A 91 -5.56 6.63 4.31
CA ILE A 91 -5.31 7.24 3.01
C ILE A 91 -4.52 8.52 3.23
N TRP A 92 -3.38 8.64 2.56
CA TRP A 92 -2.46 9.77 2.65
C TRP A 92 -2.44 10.56 1.33
N PRO A 93 -2.13 11.87 1.39
CA PRO A 93 -2.02 12.70 0.18
C PRO A 93 -0.90 12.20 -0.76
N GLY A 94 0.13 11.56 -0.20
CA GLY A 94 1.24 10.94 -0.92
C GLY A 94 2.51 10.90 -0.08
N GLU A 95 3.48 10.10 -0.51
CA GLU A 95 4.79 10.00 0.14
C GLU A 95 5.70 11.15 -0.29
N THR A 96 6.42 11.75 0.66
CA THR A 96 7.47 12.73 0.34
C THR A 96 8.74 12.42 1.12
N ASN A 97 9.76 11.93 0.42
CA ASN A 97 11.09 11.76 1.02
C ASN A 97 11.81 13.12 1.02
N ASP A 98 11.70 13.86 2.12
CA ASP A 98 12.38 15.15 2.33
C ASP A 98 13.85 15.02 2.77
N GLY A 99 14.37 13.78 2.81
CA GLY A 99 15.75 13.50 3.13
C GLY A 99 16.74 14.24 2.20
N PRO A 100 17.91 14.64 2.73
CA PRO A 100 19.00 15.16 1.91
C PRO A 100 19.72 14.01 1.19
N GLY A 101 20.26 14.28 -0.01
CA GLY A 101 21.09 13.32 -0.74
C GLY A 101 20.59 13.00 -2.15
N LEU A 102 21.39 12.22 -2.87
CA LEU A 102 21.11 11.87 -4.27
C LEU A 102 19.95 10.87 -4.38
N LEU A 103 19.90 9.85 -3.52
CA LEU A 103 18.85 8.83 -3.56
C LEU A 103 17.46 9.39 -3.21
N PRO A 104 17.28 10.21 -2.15
CA PRO A 104 16.01 10.91 -1.91
C PRO A 104 15.61 11.84 -3.07
N LEU A 105 16.57 12.55 -3.67
CA LEU A 105 16.30 13.38 -4.85
C LEU A 105 15.79 12.55 -6.03
N LEU A 106 16.41 11.40 -6.29
CA LEU A 106 15.96 10.47 -7.34
C LEU A 106 14.57 9.89 -7.03
N ASN A 107 14.27 9.58 -5.77
CA ASN A 107 12.93 9.15 -5.36
C ASN A 107 11.90 10.23 -5.71
N ARG A 108 12.14 11.48 -5.32
CA ARG A 108 11.25 12.61 -5.66
C ARG A 108 11.09 12.82 -7.17
N MET A 109 12.14 12.62 -7.96
CA MET A 109 12.08 12.82 -9.41
C MET A 109 11.39 11.66 -10.15
N VAL A 110 11.56 10.43 -9.69
CA VAL A 110 11.20 9.21 -10.45
C VAL A 110 10.03 8.46 -9.83
N TYR A 111 9.98 8.35 -8.51
CA TYR A 111 9.08 7.46 -7.80
C TYR A 111 7.81 8.17 -7.29
N SER A 112 7.97 9.11 -6.36
CA SER A 112 6.88 9.83 -5.69
C SER A 112 6.41 11.08 -6.45
N GLY A 113 7.31 11.73 -7.21
CA GLY A 113 7.00 12.93 -8.00
C GLY A 113 7.03 12.69 -9.51
N GLY A 114 8.01 13.23 -10.23
CA GLY A 114 7.97 13.52 -11.67
C GLY A 114 7.45 12.43 -12.61
N LEU A 115 7.97 11.20 -12.52
CA LEU A 115 7.50 10.08 -13.37
C LEU A 115 6.28 9.34 -12.79
N HIS A 116 5.83 9.71 -11.58
CA HIS A 116 4.66 9.17 -10.89
C HIS A 116 4.62 7.63 -10.88
N LEU A 117 5.79 6.99 -10.79
CA LEU A 117 5.91 5.55 -10.97
C LEU A 117 5.15 4.78 -9.88
N GLN A 118 5.13 5.30 -8.65
CA GLN A 118 4.31 4.73 -7.57
C GLN A 118 2.84 4.66 -7.96
N LYS A 119 2.29 5.75 -8.51
CA LYS A 119 0.90 5.81 -8.99
C LYS A 119 0.64 4.84 -10.11
N THR A 120 1.59 4.67 -11.04
CA THR A 120 1.47 3.68 -12.12
C THR A 120 1.47 2.24 -11.58
N ILE A 121 2.32 1.93 -10.61
CA ILE A 121 2.46 0.58 -10.08
C ILE A 121 1.27 0.19 -9.19
N PHE A 122 0.84 1.10 -8.31
CA PHE A 122 -0.07 0.79 -7.20
C PHE A 122 -1.44 1.45 -7.32
N GLY A 123 -1.65 2.42 -8.21
CA GLY A 123 -2.86 3.23 -8.27
C GLY A 123 -2.73 4.54 -7.47
N PRO A 124 -3.79 5.35 -7.35
CA PRO A 124 -3.73 6.66 -6.71
C PRO A 124 -3.53 6.62 -5.18
N GLY A 125 -3.01 7.71 -4.62
CA GLY A 125 -2.83 7.91 -3.18
C GLY A 125 -1.71 7.07 -2.57
N ASP A 126 -1.46 7.31 -1.29
CA ASP A 126 -0.69 6.38 -0.47
C ASP A 126 -1.60 5.75 0.59
N ILE A 127 -1.43 4.45 0.85
CA ILE A 127 -2.38 3.65 1.65
C ILE A 127 -1.61 2.72 2.57
N GLU A 128 -1.75 2.96 3.86
CA GLU A 128 -1.17 2.14 4.92
C GLU A 128 -2.25 1.47 5.76
N LEU A 129 -1.99 0.26 6.25
CA LEU A 129 -3.02 -0.55 6.89
C LEU A 129 -2.70 -0.99 8.31
N VAL A 130 -3.77 -1.21 9.07
CA VAL A 130 -3.77 -1.80 10.41
C VAL A 130 -4.85 -2.85 10.48
N GLN A 131 -4.51 -4.06 10.91
CA GLN A 131 -5.45 -5.18 11.06
C GLN A 131 -5.68 -5.48 12.54
N LEU A 132 -6.94 -5.63 12.91
CA LEU A 132 -7.36 -6.06 14.22
C LEU A 132 -8.07 -7.40 14.12
N GLU A 133 -7.81 -8.28 15.08
CA GLU A 133 -8.65 -9.45 15.37
C GLU A 133 -9.37 -9.24 16.70
N ILE A 134 -10.68 -9.44 16.68
CA ILE A 134 -11.58 -9.19 17.81
C ILE A 134 -12.36 -10.47 18.09
N ASN A 135 -12.23 -10.98 19.30
CA ASN A 135 -12.91 -12.21 19.70
C ASN A 135 -14.41 -11.98 19.97
N ALA A 136 -15.16 -13.07 20.22
CA ALA A 136 -16.59 -13.02 20.50
C ALA A 136 -17.00 -12.16 21.71
N THR A 137 -16.08 -11.88 22.64
CA THR A 137 -16.33 -11.01 23.80
C THR A 137 -16.12 -9.52 23.51
N GLY A 138 -15.67 -9.17 22.29
CA GLY A 138 -15.34 -7.80 21.92
C GLY A 138 -13.95 -7.35 22.38
N GLN A 139 -13.06 -8.29 22.72
CA GLN A 139 -11.68 -7.99 23.08
C GLN A 139 -10.79 -8.08 21.84
N VAL A 140 -9.93 -7.08 21.65
CA VAL A 140 -8.89 -7.10 20.60
C VAL A 140 -7.79 -8.07 21.04
N THR A 141 -7.59 -9.13 20.28
CA THR A 141 -6.63 -10.21 20.57
C THR A 141 -5.40 -10.18 19.69
N ARG A 142 -5.47 -9.52 18.53
CA ARG A 142 -4.33 -9.33 17.63
C ARG A 142 -4.35 -7.94 17.02
N VAL A 143 -3.18 -7.32 16.92
CA VAL A 143 -2.92 -6.09 16.16
C VAL A 143 -1.78 -6.36 15.18
N ARG A 144 -2.00 -6.09 13.89
CA ARG A 144 -0.97 -6.25 12.85
C ARG A 144 -0.83 -4.97 12.03
N TYR A 145 0.40 -4.56 11.77
CA TYR A 145 0.73 -3.34 11.03
C TYR A 145 2.13 -3.49 10.40
N GLU A 146 2.56 -2.51 9.61
CA GLU A 146 3.92 -2.46 9.06
C GLU A 146 4.73 -1.34 9.70
N THR A 147 6.03 -1.61 9.92
CA THR A 147 7.00 -0.70 10.51
C THR A 147 8.27 -0.67 9.64
N PRO A 148 9.11 0.38 9.70
CA PRO A 148 10.37 0.40 8.96
C PRO A 148 11.33 -0.71 9.42
N ASP A 149 12.01 -1.35 8.47
CA ASP A 149 13.12 -2.28 8.72
C ASP A 149 14.45 -1.58 8.46
N ASP A 150 15.19 -1.27 9.53
CA ASP A 150 16.54 -0.65 9.48
C ASP A 150 16.62 0.56 8.53
N HIS A 151 15.76 1.57 8.75
CA HIS A 151 15.61 2.71 7.84
C HIS A 151 16.66 3.80 8.08
N ASP A 152 17.38 4.17 7.02
CA ASP A 152 18.15 5.42 6.92
C ASP A 152 17.39 6.47 6.09
N ALA A 153 17.29 7.70 6.60
CA ALA A 153 16.67 8.82 5.88
C ALA A 153 17.36 9.15 4.54
N ALA A 154 18.59 8.68 4.33
CA ALA A 154 19.31 8.79 3.06
C ALA A 154 18.91 7.74 2.00
N ASP A 155 18.07 6.76 2.35
CA ASP A 155 17.68 5.69 1.42
C ASP A 155 16.69 6.15 0.35
N PHE A 156 16.71 5.43 -0.78
CA PHE A 156 15.76 5.64 -1.88
C PHE A 156 14.33 5.21 -1.50
N SER A 157 14.18 4.19 -0.65
CA SER A 157 12.90 3.58 -0.29
C SER A 157 12.98 3.02 1.12
N VAL A 158 11.87 3.06 1.87
CA VAL A 158 11.77 2.35 3.15
C VAL A 158 11.54 0.85 2.91
N ARG A 159 12.23 0.00 3.67
CA ARG A 159 11.92 -1.42 3.74
C ARG A 159 10.84 -1.65 4.79
N HIS A 160 9.86 -2.47 4.45
CA HIS A 160 8.71 -2.73 5.32
C HIS A 160 8.96 -4.03 6.08
N ARG A 161 8.66 -4.03 7.38
CA ARG A 161 8.58 -5.22 8.22
C ARG A 161 7.19 -5.31 8.83
N THR A 162 6.51 -6.43 8.62
CA THR A 162 5.24 -6.71 9.29
C THR A 162 5.49 -6.97 10.78
N VAL A 163 4.71 -6.32 11.63
CA VAL A 163 4.62 -6.58 13.07
C VAL A 163 3.27 -7.20 13.37
N GLU A 164 3.26 -8.28 14.15
CA GLU A 164 2.05 -8.90 14.68
C GLU A 164 2.18 -9.01 16.20
N LEU A 165 1.24 -8.39 16.90
CA LEU A 165 1.16 -8.41 18.36
C LEU A 165 -0.06 -9.24 18.77
N SER A 166 0.15 -10.28 19.58
CA SER A 166 -0.90 -11.20 20.02
C SER A 166 -0.64 -11.84 21.40
N ASP A 167 0.29 -11.27 22.17
CA ASP A 167 0.77 -11.76 23.46
C ASP A 167 -0.12 -11.33 24.64
N ARG A 168 -1.07 -10.42 24.40
CA ARG A 168 -1.95 -9.84 25.40
C ARG A 168 -3.26 -9.35 24.78
N ALA A 169 -4.19 -8.95 25.64
CA ALA A 169 -5.36 -8.20 25.22
C ALA A 169 -5.01 -6.73 24.96
N PHE A 170 -5.56 -6.16 23.90
CA PHE A 170 -5.36 -4.76 23.54
C PHE A 170 -6.59 -3.91 23.86
N PRO A 171 -6.43 -2.60 24.08
CA PRO A 171 -7.54 -1.66 24.16
C PRO A 171 -8.40 -1.71 22.91
N ALA A 172 -9.68 -1.32 23.04
CA ALA A 172 -10.59 -1.27 21.88
C ALA A 172 -10.05 -0.39 20.75
N ARG A 173 -9.41 0.73 21.08
CA ARG A 173 -8.75 1.60 20.09
C ARG A 173 -7.25 1.54 20.30
N SER A 174 -6.53 1.09 19.29
CA SER A 174 -5.07 1.05 19.28
C SER A 174 -4.51 2.45 19.01
N LEU A 175 -3.45 2.84 19.73
CA LEU A 175 -2.67 4.04 19.43
C LEU A 175 -1.44 3.67 18.61
N LEU A 176 -1.28 4.31 17.45
CA LEU A 176 -0.17 4.08 16.53
C LEU A 176 0.53 5.40 16.23
N ARG A 177 1.85 5.39 16.29
CA ARG A 177 2.68 6.52 15.85
C ARG A 177 3.15 6.31 14.43
N VAL A 178 3.07 7.36 13.63
CA VAL A 178 3.68 7.40 12.31
C VAL A 178 5.17 7.66 12.48
N VAL A 179 6.01 6.77 11.95
CA VAL A 179 7.46 6.77 12.20
C VAL A 179 8.32 6.90 10.94
N SER A 180 7.71 7.00 9.75
CA SER A 180 8.44 7.22 8.50
C SER A 180 7.65 8.09 7.51
N TRP A 181 8.36 8.57 6.49
CA TRP A 181 7.77 9.33 5.38
C TRP A 181 6.95 8.48 4.38
N ASN A 182 7.04 7.15 4.49
CA ASN A 182 6.11 6.17 3.89
C ASN A 182 4.93 5.85 4.83
N HIS A 183 4.73 6.66 5.87
CA HIS A 183 3.63 6.57 6.82
C HIS A 183 3.50 5.25 7.59
N LEU A 184 4.61 4.52 7.78
CA LEU A 184 4.63 3.29 8.56
C LEU A 184 4.44 3.56 10.06
N PHE A 185 4.03 2.52 10.79
CA PHE A 185 3.56 2.65 12.17
C PHE A 185 4.50 2.03 13.21
N GLU A 186 4.33 2.51 14.45
CA GLU A 186 4.79 1.86 15.68
C GLU A 186 3.64 1.86 16.69
N TYR A 187 3.41 0.72 17.35
CA TYR A 187 2.40 0.61 18.40
C TYR A 187 2.84 1.33 19.67
N VAL A 188 1.98 2.17 20.24
CA VAL A 188 2.27 2.90 21.48
C VAL A 188 1.50 2.29 22.63
N ASP A 189 2.24 1.79 23.62
CA ASP A 189 1.67 1.34 24.90
C ASP A 189 1.28 2.52 25.78
N GLY A 190 0.06 2.49 26.32
CA GLY A 190 -0.41 3.44 27.33
C GLY A 190 -1.75 4.08 27.01
N ALA A 191 -2.10 5.10 27.79
CA ALA A 191 -3.28 5.92 27.52
C ALA A 191 -3.05 6.79 26.28
N VAL A 192 -4.13 7.33 25.72
CA VAL A 192 -4.11 8.27 24.59
C VAL A 192 -3.98 9.70 25.16
N PRO A 193 -2.79 10.32 25.26
CA PRO A 193 -2.66 11.68 25.77
C PRO A 193 -3.07 12.78 24.75
N GLY A 194 -4.30 13.27 24.85
CA GLY A 194 -4.65 14.65 24.46
C GLY A 194 -5.03 14.92 22.99
N ASP A 195 -5.34 16.19 22.73
CA ASP A 195 -6.02 16.70 21.52
C ASP A 195 -5.17 16.69 20.24
N SER A 196 -3.87 16.39 20.33
CA SER A 196 -2.97 16.35 19.17
C SER A 196 -3.07 15.07 18.35
N TYR A 197 -3.80 14.06 18.84
CA TYR A 197 -3.99 12.82 18.11
C TYR A 197 -5.10 12.90 17.08
N GLN A 198 -4.79 12.33 15.94
CA GLN A 198 -5.73 12.26 14.86
C GLN A 198 -6.71 11.09 15.09
N GLN A 199 -7.98 11.44 15.15
CA GLN A 199 -9.09 10.50 15.21
C GLN A 199 -9.93 10.67 13.94
N LEU A 200 -9.77 9.74 13.01
CA LEU A 200 -10.53 9.73 11.77
C LEU A 200 -11.80 8.90 11.95
N GLU A 201 -12.91 9.39 11.42
CA GLU A 201 -14.15 8.65 11.33
C GLU A 201 -14.01 7.59 10.21
N PRO A 202 -14.13 6.29 10.52
CA PRO A 202 -13.98 5.24 9.52
C PRO A 202 -15.19 5.21 8.59
N ALA A 203 -14.93 5.17 7.29
CA ALA A 203 -15.93 4.91 6.25
C ALA A 203 -15.74 3.51 5.66
N TYR A 204 -16.83 2.85 5.25
CA TYR A 204 -16.71 1.54 4.61
C TYR A 204 -15.94 1.65 3.30
N PHE A 205 -14.97 0.78 3.10
CA PHE A 205 -14.16 0.71 1.89
C PHE A 205 -14.92 -0.07 0.82
N ASP A 206 -15.92 0.59 0.23
CA ASP A 206 -16.78 -0.01 -0.77
C ASP A 206 -16.04 -0.43 -2.06
N ARG A 207 -16.79 -1.01 -2.99
CA ARG A 207 -16.24 -1.49 -4.25
C ARG A 207 -15.73 -0.36 -5.13
N GLU A 208 -16.42 0.77 -5.18
CA GLU A 208 -16.03 1.92 -6.02
C GLU A 208 -14.69 2.48 -5.57
N LEU A 209 -14.53 2.71 -4.27
CA LEU A 209 -13.26 3.15 -3.70
C LEU A 209 -12.17 2.08 -3.90
N TRP A 210 -12.48 0.80 -3.71
CA TRP A 210 -11.50 -0.28 -3.85
C TRP A 210 -10.96 -0.40 -5.29
N GLU A 211 -11.83 -0.23 -6.27
CA GLU A 211 -11.47 -0.16 -7.68
C GLU A 211 -10.71 1.13 -7.99
N HIS A 212 -11.14 2.28 -7.43
CA HIS A 212 -10.46 3.57 -7.60
C HIS A 212 -9.00 3.53 -7.13
N TYR A 213 -8.74 2.95 -5.95
CA TYR A 213 -7.39 2.82 -5.39
C TYR A 213 -6.61 1.62 -5.94
N GLU A 214 -7.20 0.87 -6.88
CA GLU A 214 -6.60 -0.31 -7.52
C GLU A 214 -6.01 -1.33 -6.53
N MET A 215 -6.70 -1.55 -5.40
CA MET A 215 -6.21 -2.35 -4.28
C MET A 215 -5.83 -3.78 -4.68
N PHE A 216 -6.59 -4.34 -5.63
CA PHE A 216 -6.42 -5.71 -6.10
C PHE A 216 -6.31 -5.81 -7.63
N LYS A 217 -5.33 -6.58 -8.07
CA LYS A 217 -4.98 -6.90 -9.44
C LYS A 217 -4.82 -8.42 -9.52
N LEU A 218 -5.60 -9.03 -10.40
CA LEU A 218 -5.60 -10.49 -10.58
C LEU A 218 -4.23 -11.00 -11.03
N ARG A 219 -3.54 -10.21 -11.86
CA ARG A 219 -2.19 -10.47 -12.36
C ARG A 219 -1.30 -9.30 -12.01
N GLU A 220 -0.18 -9.59 -11.37
CA GLU A 220 0.84 -8.60 -11.09
C GLU A 220 1.96 -8.67 -12.13
N THR A 221 2.45 -7.50 -12.52
CA THR A 221 3.62 -7.31 -13.37
C THR A 221 4.60 -6.38 -12.65
N PHE A 222 5.67 -5.95 -13.32
CA PHE A 222 6.56 -4.94 -12.72
C PHE A 222 5.88 -3.58 -12.58
N LEU A 223 4.93 -3.27 -13.47
CA LEU A 223 4.23 -1.98 -13.51
C LEU A 223 2.82 -2.02 -12.92
N ALA A 224 2.41 -3.14 -12.34
CA ALA A 224 1.08 -3.33 -11.81
C ALA A 224 1.15 -4.30 -10.64
N ARG A 225 1.03 -3.79 -9.41
CA ARG A 225 1.09 -4.58 -8.18
C ARG A 225 -0.09 -4.28 -7.28
N ASN A 226 -0.47 -5.27 -6.46
CA ASN A 226 -1.45 -5.04 -5.41
C ASN A 226 -0.92 -4.05 -4.40
N ARG A 227 -1.84 -3.31 -3.79
CA ARG A 227 -1.58 -2.61 -2.53
C ARG A 227 -1.65 -3.59 -1.37
N ALA A 228 -1.11 -3.20 -0.22
CA ALA A 228 -1.26 -3.97 1.00
C ALA A 228 -2.75 -4.13 1.32
N HIS A 229 -3.20 -5.37 1.49
CA HIS A 229 -4.53 -5.76 1.96
C HIS A 229 -4.48 -7.22 2.45
N ALA A 230 -5.40 -7.61 3.34
CA ALA A 230 -5.62 -8.99 3.72
C ALA A 230 -6.40 -9.75 2.64
N ASP A 231 -6.15 -11.06 2.51
CA ASP A 231 -6.78 -11.88 1.46
C ASP A 231 -8.31 -11.87 1.52
N PHE A 232 -8.89 -11.82 2.73
CA PHE A 232 -10.35 -11.82 2.93
C PHE A 232 -11.02 -10.54 2.43
N GLU A 233 -10.27 -9.47 2.29
CA GLU A 233 -10.78 -8.19 1.82
C GLU A 233 -11.09 -8.21 0.33
N ARG A 234 -10.59 -9.20 -0.42
CA ARG A 234 -10.88 -9.31 -1.86
C ARG A 234 -12.36 -9.62 -2.15
N ILE A 235 -13.09 -10.08 -1.14
CA ILE A 235 -14.53 -10.34 -1.24
C ILE A 235 -15.27 -9.12 -0.68
N ALA A 236 -16.03 -8.43 -1.53
CA ALA A 236 -16.85 -7.32 -1.09
C ALA A 236 -18.18 -7.82 -0.49
N VAL A 237 -18.75 -7.03 0.40
CA VAL A 237 -20.19 -7.06 0.69
C VAL A 237 -20.89 -6.37 -0.49
N ASP A 238 -21.76 -7.09 -1.20
CA ASP A 238 -22.62 -6.55 -2.27
C ASP A 238 -23.74 -5.64 -1.70
#